data_AF-R1G151-F1
#
_entry.id   AF-R1G151-F1
#
_cell.length_a   1.000
_cell.length_b   1.000
_cell.length_c   1.000
_cell.angle_alpha   90.00
_cell.angle_beta   90.00
_cell.angle_gamma   90.00
#
_symmetry.space_group_name_H-M   'P 1'
#
loop_
_entity.id
_entity.type
_entity.pdbx_description
1 polymer ?
#
loop_
_entity_poly.entity_id
_entity_poly.type
_entity_poly.pdbx_seq_one_letter_code
_entity_poly.pdbx_strand_id
1 'polypeptide(L)'
;MVFYFTCSDPRYVIYMGRDKHENEHLIAYGWPEDLWFHVDSHSSAHVYLRLPKGETIDDVPDEIVQECSQLCKANSIEGSKLSHVRMIYTPWANLKKTEGMADGQVGYHSRGAVRHTMVEHRVNAVVNRLNKTKARAPLRLLSP
;
A
#
# COMPACT_ATOMS: atom_id res chain seq x y z
N MET A 1 -10.42 3.25 11.64
CA MET A 1 -10.31 4.47 10.81
C MET A 1 -9.08 4.39 9.94
N VAL A 2 -9.24 4.67 8.65
CA VAL A 2 -8.16 4.63 7.66
C VAL A 2 -7.81 6.03 7.18
N PHE A 3 -6.61 6.18 6.63
CA PHE A 3 -6.19 7.39 5.94
C PHE A 3 -6.37 7.21 4.44
N TYR A 4 -6.97 8.19 3.77
CA TYR A 4 -7.09 8.25 2.31
C TYR A 4 -6.22 9.36 1.75
N PHE A 5 -5.73 9.17 0.53
CA PHE A 5 -4.88 10.11 -0.19
C PHE A 5 -5.29 10.18 -1.66
N THR A 6 -5.16 11.35 -2.26
CA THR A 6 -5.40 11.57 -3.69
C THR A 6 -4.07 11.51 -4.43
N CYS A 7 -3.91 10.50 -5.28
CA CYS A 7 -2.75 10.34 -6.14
C CYS A 7 -2.84 11.23 -7.39
N SER A 8 -1.84 11.20 -8.27
CA SER A 8 -1.84 12.01 -9.51
C SER A 8 -2.98 11.64 -10.47
N ASP A 9 -3.41 10.38 -10.50
CA ASP A 9 -4.55 9.93 -11.29
C ASP A 9 -5.78 9.69 -10.38
N PRO A 10 -6.84 10.51 -10.50
CA PRO A 10 -8.00 10.45 -9.60
C PRO A 10 -8.83 9.16 -9.73
N ARG A 11 -8.57 8.33 -10.74
CA ARG A 11 -9.23 7.01 -10.90
C ARG A 11 -8.80 6.02 -9.83
N TYR A 12 -7.62 6.20 -9.25
CA TYR A 12 -7.12 5.35 -8.19
C TYR A 12 -7.29 5.97 -6.81
N VAL A 13 -7.50 5.10 -5.83
CA VAL A 13 -7.59 5.51 -4.42
C VAL A 13 -6.42 4.91 -3.66
N ILE A 14 -5.61 5.76 -3.03
CA ILE A 14 -4.60 5.32 -2.08
C ILE A 14 -5.16 5.40 -0.65
N TYR A 15 -4.96 4.35 0.14
CA TYR A 15 -5.29 4.38 1.55
C TYR A 15 -4.38 3.50 2.40
N MET A 16 -4.34 3.74 3.71
CA MET A 16 -3.57 2.92 4.65
C MET A 16 -4.24 2.89 6.02
N GLY A 17 -4.01 1.81 6.78
CA GLY A 17 -4.48 1.71 8.15
C GLY A 17 -3.79 2.75 9.05
N ARG A 18 -4.52 3.24 10.06
CA ARG A 18 -3.95 4.18 11.04
C ARG A 18 -2.89 3.52 11.93
N ASP A 19 -3.10 2.25 12.25
CA ASP A 19 -2.29 1.45 13.15
C ASP A 19 -2.40 -0.03 12.78
N LYS A 20 -1.74 -0.88 13.56
CA LYS A 20 -1.69 -2.32 13.30
C LYS A 20 -3.06 -3.01 13.32
N HIS A 21 -4.00 -2.57 14.16
CA HIS A 21 -5.32 -3.21 14.24
C HIS A 21 -6.15 -2.89 12.98
N GLU A 22 -6.03 -1.66 12.49
CA GLU A 22 -6.64 -1.26 11.22
C GLU A 22 -6.00 -2.00 10.03
N ASN A 23 -4.70 -2.25 10.08
CA ASN A 23 -4.02 -3.06 9.06
C ASN A 23 -4.55 -4.51 9.04
N GLU A 24 -4.77 -5.13 10.20
CA GLU A 24 -5.38 -6.47 10.27
C GLU A 24 -6.80 -6.47 9.69
N HIS A 25 -7.60 -5.45 9.99
CA HIS A 25 -8.93 -5.31 9.41
C HIS A 25 -8.88 -5.11 7.88
N LEU A 26 -7.93 -4.34 7.37
CA LEU A 26 -7.71 -4.17 5.93
C LEU A 26 -7.24 -5.46 5.24
N ILE A 27 -6.42 -6.27 5.91
CA ILE A 27 -6.02 -7.59 5.41
C ILE A 27 -7.23 -8.52 5.36
N ALA A 28 -8.11 -8.50 6.35
CA ALA A 28 -9.28 -9.39 6.42
C ALA A 28 -10.40 -9.01 5.44
N TYR A 29 -10.57 -7.71 5.13
CA TYR A 29 -11.73 -7.19 4.40
C TYR A 29 -11.35 -6.31 3.19
N GLY A 30 -10.20 -6.57 2.57
CA GLY A 30 -9.83 -5.94 1.31
C GLY A 30 -10.71 -6.37 0.14
N TRP A 31 -10.55 -5.68 -0.98
CA TRP A 31 -11.30 -5.88 -2.21
C TRP A 31 -10.42 -6.58 -3.25
N PRO A 32 -11.01 -7.34 -4.19
CA PRO A 32 -10.25 -7.94 -5.29
C PRO A 32 -9.43 -6.94 -6.11
N GLU A 33 -9.92 -5.69 -6.21
CA GLU A 33 -9.27 -4.58 -6.90
C GLU A 33 -8.17 -3.89 -6.08
N ASP A 34 -7.91 -4.32 -4.85
CA ASP A 34 -6.89 -3.69 -4.01
C ASP A 34 -5.51 -4.30 -4.30
N LEU A 35 -4.51 -3.46 -4.52
CA LEU A 35 -3.10 -3.83 -4.46
C LEU A 35 -2.53 -3.43 -3.11
N TRP A 36 -1.76 -4.32 -2.51
CA TRP A 36 -1.08 -4.11 -1.23
C TRP A 36 0.41 -3.85 -1.45
N PHE A 37 0.96 -2.87 -0.73
CA PHE A 37 2.35 -2.43 -0.78
C PHE A 37 3.01 -2.50 0.60
N HIS A 38 4.28 -2.93 0.62
CA HIS A 38 5.10 -3.00 1.83
C HIS A 38 6.59 -2.95 1.51
N VAL A 39 7.40 -2.45 2.45
CA VAL A 39 8.86 -2.53 2.33
C VAL A 39 9.33 -3.97 2.58
N ASP A 40 10.05 -4.59 1.65
CA ASP A 40 10.36 -6.03 1.68
C ASP A 40 11.02 -6.48 3.01
N SER A 41 12.11 -5.83 3.40
CA SER A 41 12.95 -6.26 4.53
C SER A 41 12.75 -5.46 5.82
N HIS A 42 11.78 -4.54 5.87
CA HIS A 42 11.59 -3.65 7.02
C HIS A 42 10.12 -3.45 7.34
N SER A 43 9.82 -3.27 8.63
CA SER A 43 8.48 -2.89 9.08
C SER A 43 8.05 -1.56 8.46
N SER A 44 6.86 -1.51 7.89
CA SER A 44 6.30 -0.32 7.24
C SER A 44 4.78 -0.28 7.34
N ALA A 45 4.17 0.87 7.04
CA ALA A 45 2.72 0.93 6.88
C ALA A 45 2.26 0.06 5.70
N HIS A 46 1.11 -0.59 5.84
CA HIS A 46 0.45 -1.31 4.76
C HIS A 46 -0.31 -0.29 3.91
N VAL A 47 0.25 0.04 2.74
CA VAL A 47 -0.39 0.95 1.79
C VAL A 47 -1.19 0.14 0.79
N TYR A 48 -2.38 0.61 0.48
CA TYR A 48 -3.29 -0.01 -0.49
C TYR A 48 -3.59 0.96 -1.62
N LEU A 49 -3.66 0.43 -2.83
CA LEU A 49 -4.13 1.11 -4.03
C LEU A 49 -5.37 0.38 -4.53
N ARG A 50 -6.53 1.04 -4.53
CA ARG A 50 -7.72 0.49 -5.17
C ARG A 50 -7.74 0.84 -6.65
N LEU A 51 -7.83 -0.18 -7.48
CA LEU A 51 -7.96 -0.07 -8.92
C LEU A 51 -9.42 0.19 -9.33
N PRO A 52 -9.64 0.88 -10.46
CA PRO A 52 -10.90 0.83 -11.18
C PRO A 52 -11.33 -0.61 -11.50
N LYS A 53 -12.64 -0.85 -11.57
CA LYS A 53 -13.17 -2.18 -11.93
C LYS A 53 -12.66 -2.59 -13.31
N GLY A 54 -12.12 -3.81 -13.39
CA GLY A 54 -11.62 -4.40 -14.63
C GLY A 54 -10.15 -4.11 -14.92
N GLU A 55 -9.50 -3.22 -14.17
CA GLU A 55 -8.04 -3.05 -14.23
C GLU A 55 -7.33 -4.09 -13.35
N THR A 56 -6.09 -4.38 -13.72
CA THR A 56 -5.21 -5.33 -13.04
C THR A 56 -3.91 -4.64 -12.64
N ILE A 57 -3.05 -5.37 -11.92
CA ILE A 57 -1.72 -4.89 -11.53
C ILE A 57 -0.83 -4.49 -12.73
N ASP A 58 -1.14 -4.98 -13.94
CA ASP A 58 -0.42 -4.64 -15.17
C ASP A 58 -0.84 -3.31 -15.78
N ASP A 59 -2.02 -2.81 -15.43
CA ASP A 59 -2.58 -1.58 -16.00
C ASP A 59 -2.15 -0.34 -15.21
N VAL A 60 -1.55 -0.54 -14.03
CA VAL A 60 -1.17 0.55 -13.12
C VAL A 60 0.06 1.29 -13.65
N PRO A 61 -0.03 2.62 -13.89
CA PRO A 61 1.13 3.40 -14.32
C PRO A 61 2.24 3.39 -13.28
N ASP A 62 3.50 3.36 -13.74
CA ASP A 62 4.68 3.40 -12.88
C ASP A 62 4.68 4.60 -11.93
N GLU A 63 4.14 5.75 -12.35
CA GLU A 63 3.99 6.94 -11.51
C GLU A 63 3.13 6.64 -10.27
N ILE A 64 2.01 5.93 -10.43
CA ILE A 64 1.11 5.57 -9.32
C ILE A 64 1.76 4.54 -8.39
N VAL A 65 2.47 3.56 -8.97
CA VAL A 65 3.30 2.62 -8.20
C VAL A 65 4.34 3.37 -7.37
N GLN A 66 5.02 4.36 -7.95
CA GLN A 66 6.01 5.18 -7.25
C GLN A 66 5.38 6.03 -6.14
N GLU A 67 4.19 6.60 -6.35
CA GLU A 67 3.49 7.36 -5.30
C GLU A 67 3.15 6.49 -4.08
N CYS A 68 2.60 5.30 -4.31
CA CYS A 68 2.32 4.32 -3.25
C CYS A 68 3.61 3.91 -2.53
N SER A 69 4.66 3.65 -3.30
CA SER A 69 5.95 3.20 -2.78
C SER A 69 6.65 4.27 -1.95
N GLN A 70 6.61 5.53 -2.39
CA GLN A 70 7.14 6.68 -1.65
C GLN A 70 6.37 6.90 -0.34
N LEU A 71 5.04 6.76 -0.37
CA LEU A 71 4.21 6.84 0.84
C LEU A 71 4.56 5.72 1.83
N CYS A 72 4.68 4.48 1.34
CA CYS A 72 5.03 3.32 2.17
C CYS A 72 6.44 3.48 2.79
N LYS A 73 7.45 3.84 1.97
CA LYS A 73 8.82 4.13 2.44
C LYS A 73 8.82 5.23 3.51
N ALA A 74 8.09 6.32 3.29
CA ALA A 74 8.02 7.43 4.24
C ALA A 74 7.36 7.06 5.58
N ASN A 75 6.50 6.02 5.59
CA ASN A 75 5.86 5.49 6.79
C ASN A 75 6.54 4.20 7.32
N SER A 76 7.82 3.97 6.96
CA SER A 76 8.68 2.96 7.57
C SER A 76 9.68 3.62 8.52
N ILE A 77 9.82 3.10 9.75
CA ILE A 77 10.74 3.66 10.76
C ILE A 77 12.19 3.56 10.30
N GLU A 78 12.57 2.42 9.74
CA GLU A 78 13.92 2.16 9.24
C GLU A 78 14.03 2.49 7.75
N GLY A 79 13.06 2.02 6.94
CA GLY A 79 13.09 2.18 5.49
C GLY A 79 13.12 3.63 5.03
N SER A 80 12.54 4.57 5.79
CA SER A 80 12.59 6.01 5.48
C SER A 80 13.99 6.62 5.60
N LYS A 81 14.91 5.98 6.34
CA LYS A 81 16.29 6.45 6.57
C LYS A 81 17.29 5.83 5.59
N LEU A 82 16.90 4.75 4.91
CA LEU A 82 17.76 4.04 3.97
C LEU A 82 17.83 4.77 2.62
N SER A 83 19.01 4.73 2.00
CA SER A 83 19.28 5.33 0.69
C SER A 83 18.36 4.78 -0.40
N HIS A 84 18.05 3.49 -0.33
CA HIS A 84 17.09 2.80 -1.19
C HIS A 84 16.39 1.68 -0.41
N VAL A 85 15.19 1.30 -0.84
CA VAL A 85 14.47 0.13 -0.32
C VAL A 85 13.83 -0.63 -1.47
N ARG A 86 13.79 -1.96 -1.34
CA ARG A 86 12.96 -2.79 -2.21
C ARG A 86 11.52 -2.70 -1.73
N MET A 87 10.64 -2.22 -2.59
CA MET A 87 9.21 -2.25 -2.36
C MET A 87 8.64 -3.53 -2.97
N ILE A 88 7.75 -4.17 -2.24
CA ILE A 88 6.94 -5.27 -2.74
C ILE A 88 5.51 -4.80 -2.92
N TYR A 89 4.86 -5.28 -3.96
CA TYR A 89 3.44 -5.07 -4.15
C TYR A 89 2.78 -6.24 -4.86
N THR A 90 1.54 -6.52 -4.49
CA THR A 90 0.79 -7.70 -4.95
C THR A 90 -0.70 -7.45 -4.82
N PRO A 91 -1.57 -8.12 -5.60
CA PRO A 91 -3.00 -8.10 -5.32
C PRO A 91 -3.31 -8.54 -3.89
N TRP A 92 -4.27 -7.88 -3.24
CA TRP A 92 -4.72 -8.21 -1.89
C TRP A 92 -5.16 -9.67 -1.78
N ALA A 93 -5.83 -10.19 -2.82
CA ALA A 93 -6.25 -11.59 -2.90
C ALA A 93 -5.09 -12.60 -2.86
N ASN A 94 -3.85 -12.16 -3.09
CA ASN A 94 -2.66 -13.00 -2.97
C ASN A 94 -2.08 -13.01 -1.54
N LEU A 95 -2.55 -12.14 -0.63
CA LEU A 95 -2.11 -12.15 0.76
C LEU A 95 -2.65 -13.38 1.48
N LYS A 96 -1.78 -14.04 2.23
CA LYS A 96 -2.11 -15.21 3.04
C LYS A 96 -1.84 -14.89 4.52
N LYS A 97 -2.89 -14.75 5.31
CA LYS A 97 -2.83 -14.63 6.77
C LYS A 97 -3.29 -15.93 7.40
N THR A 98 -2.57 -16.44 8.40
CA THR A 98 -2.95 -17.64 9.17
C THR A 98 -2.97 -17.29 10.66
N GLU A 99 -3.76 -18.02 11.46
CA GLU A 99 -3.95 -17.74 12.90
C GLU A 99 -2.64 -17.72 13.72
N GLY A 100 -1.61 -18.45 13.29
CA GLY A 100 -0.30 -18.46 13.96
C GLY A 100 0.64 -17.31 13.61
N MET A 101 0.26 -16.39 12.71
CA MET A 101 1.09 -15.25 12.31
C MET A 101 0.86 -14.05 13.22
N ALA A 102 1.94 -13.37 13.61
CA ALA A 102 1.86 -12.16 14.44
C ALA A 102 1.12 -11.02 13.72
N ASP A 103 0.62 -10.03 14.48
CA ASP A 103 0.05 -8.80 13.92
C ASP A 103 1.03 -8.15 12.92
N GLY A 104 0.54 -7.77 11.74
CA GLY A 104 1.30 -7.20 10.65
C GLY A 104 2.04 -8.23 9.78
N GLN A 105 2.29 -9.44 10.27
CA GLN A 105 2.90 -10.50 9.46
C GLN A 105 1.91 -11.02 8.41
N VAL A 106 2.35 -11.06 7.16
CA VAL A 106 1.59 -11.63 6.04
C VAL A 106 2.46 -12.59 5.24
N GLY A 107 1.87 -13.67 4.75
CA GLY A 107 2.43 -14.52 3.71
C GLY A 107 1.79 -14.26 2.35
N TYR A 108 2.14 -15.10 1.36
CA TYR A 108 1.56 -15.04 0.01
C TYR A 108 1.02 -16.40 -0.42
N HIS A 109 -0.08 -16.41 -1.17
CA HIS A 109 -0.59 -17.61 -1.82
C HIS A 109 0.32 -18.04 -2.99
N SER A 110 0.79 -17.07 -3.78
CA SER A 110 1.73 -17.27 -4.89
C SER A 110 2.86 -16.26 -4.83
N ARG A 111 4.11 -16.76 -4.80
CA ARG A 111 5.29 -15.90 -4.89
C ARG A 111 5.45 -15.26 -6.28
N GLY A 112 4.97 -15.91 -7.34
CA GLY A 112 5.06 -15.39 -8.70
C GLY A 112 4.14 -14.19 -8.97
N ALA A 113 3.12 -13.97 -8.13
CA ALA A 113 2.24 -12.82 -8.21
C ALA A 113 2.75 -11.60 -7.41
N VAL A 114 3.89 -11.73 -6.71
CA VAL A 114 4.53 -10.62 -6.01
C VAL A 114 5.42 -9.86 -6.98
N ARG A 115 5.16 -8.56 -7.15
CA ARG A 115 6.00 -7.65 -7.91
C ARG A 115 6.94 -6.89 -7.00
N HIS A 116 8.01 -6.39 -7.60
CA HIS A 116 9.03 -5.63 -6.92
C HIS A 116 9.36 -4.37 -7.70
N THR A 117 9.63 -3.29 -6.98
CA THR A 117 10.25 -2.09 -7.54
C THR A 117 11.29 -1.54 -6.57
N MET A 118 12.35 -0.94 -7.11
CA MET A 118 13.36 -0.29 -6.28
C MET A 118 12.94 1.17 -6.06
N VAL A 119 12.83 1.56 -4.80
CA VAL A 119 12.64 2.96 -4.42
C VAL A 119 13.98 3.47 -3.95
N GLU A 120 14.63 4.30 -4.76
CA GLU A 120 15.89 4.93 -4.40
C GLU A 120 15.69 5.93 -3.26
N HIS A 121 15.84 7.21 -3.53
CA HIS A 121 15.72 8.25 -2.54
C HIS A 121 14.26 8.63 -2.28
N ARG A 122 14.01 9.15 -1.08
CA ARG A 122 12.69 9.70 -0.74
C ARG A 122 12.45 10.97 -1.56
N VAL A 123 11.34 11.00 -2.29
CA VAL A 123 10.92 12.19 -3.04
C VAL A 123 9.94 12.99 -2.18
N ASN A 124 10.48 13.98 -1.45
CA ASN A 124 9.68 14.79 -0.52
C ASN A 124 8.50 15.50 -1.19
N ALA A 125 8.63 15.91 -2.46
CA ALA A 125 7.56 16.55 -3.20
C ALA A 125 6.31 15.65 -3.32
N VAL A 126 6.50 14.36 -3.63
CA VAL A 126 5.43 13.36 -3.73
C VAL A 126 4.79 13.14 -2.36
N VAL A 127 5.60 12.86 -1.34
CA VAL A 127 5.10 12.61 0.02
C VAL A 127 4.34 13.80 0.58
N ASN A 128 4.82 15.03 0.34
CA ASN A 128 4.16 16.24 0.80
C ASN A 128 2.85 16.49 0.04
N ARG A 129 2.81 16.25 -1.28
CA ARG A 129 1.58 16.35 -2.08
C ARG A 129 0.51 15.38 -1.57
N LEU A 130 0.85 14.12 -1.37
CA LEU A 130 -0.07 13.12 -0.81
C LEU A 130 -0.57 13.54 0.57
N ASN A 131 0.34 13.93 1.47
CA ASN A 131 -0.03 14.32 2.84
C ASN A 131 -0.95 15.55 2.91
N LYS A 132 -0.88 16.48 1.95
CA LYS A 132 -1.84 17.61 1.88
C LYS A 132 -3.28 17.16 1.62
N THR A 133 -3.45 16.01 0.98
CA THR A 133 -4.77 15.42 0.66
C THR A 133 -5.22 14.39 1.69
N LYS A 134 -4.45 14.19 2.76
CA LYS A 134 -4.69 13.15 3.76
C LYS A 134 -6.03 13.37 4.47
N ALA A 135 -6.99 12.50 4.18
CA ALA A 135 -8.30 12.48 4.83
C ALA A 135 -8.42 11.29 5.78
N ARG A 136 -9.25 11.41 6.81
CA ARG A 136 -9.56 10.34 7.77
C ARG A 136 -11.01 9.93 7.63
N ALA A 137 -11.27 8.64 7.42
CA ALA A 137 -12.63 8.13 7.26
C ALA A 137 -12.72 6.65 7.64
N PRO A 138 -13.92 6.12 7.97
CA PRO A 138 -14.15 4.68 8.05
C PRO A 138 -13.87 3.98 6.70
N LEU A 139 -13.63 2.67 6.75
CA LEU A 139 -13.33 1.83 5.58
C LEU A 139 -14.49 1.74 4.55
N ARG A 140 -15.65 2.35 4.81
CA ARG A 140 -16.86 2.24 3.98
C ARG A 140 -17.09 3.40 3.02
N LEU A 141 -16.31 4.48 3.11
CA LEU A 141 -16.66 5.74 2.41
C LEU A 141 -16.25 5.81 0.94
N LEU A 142 -15.67 4.75 0.38
CA LEU A 142 -15.37 4.67 -1.06
C LEU A 142 -15.99 3.40 -1.61
N SER A 143 -17.33 3.40 -1.66
CA SER A 143 -18.02 2.59 -2.66
C SER A 143 -17.73 3.24 -4.03
N PRO A 144 -17.54 2.44 -5.10
CA PRO A 144 -17.32 2.98 -6.44
C PRO A 144 -18.47 3.89 -6.89
#